data_AF-A0A965UYG2-F1
#
_entry.id   AF-A0A965UYG2-F1
#
_cell.length_a   1.000
_cell.length_b   1.000
_cell.length_c   1.000
_cell.angle_alpha   90.00
_cell.angle_beta   90.00
_cell.angle_gamma   90.00
#
_symmetry.space_group_name_H-M   'P 1'
#
loop_
_entity.id
_entity.type
_entity.pdbx_description
1 polymer ?
#
loop_
_entity_poly.entity_id
_entity_poly.type
_entity_poly.pdbx_seq_one_letter_code
_entity_poly.pdbx_strand_id
1 'polypeptide(L)'
;MVKKSTHETEEEMIAVWRVNPQAPFPSLLLSVEYRHSGHERSPRGGAMSDSLDERRKALENDYFQKKNQEALERIAHRQEDQEKRKSPITGEPLEQITIMGVIVDQCPSSKGIWLDAGELEQILSAVKEQESESGKNLIADFFATLSGK
;
A
#
# COMPACT_ATOMS: atom_id res chain seq x y z
N MET A 1 34.70 -33.85 -18.78
CA MET A 1 33.50 -34.45 -18.16
C MET A 1 32.74 -33.35 -17.45
N VAL A 2 31.52 -33.05 -17.92
CA VAL A 2 30.46 -32.18 -17.37
C VAL A 2 30.90 -31.08 -16.37
N LYS A 3 30.78 -29.81 -16.80
CA LYS A 3 30.39 -28.73 -15.90
C LYS A 3 29.16 -28.05 -16.51
N LYS A 4 28.01 -28.28 -15.89
CA LYS A 4 26.79 -27.50 -16.08
C LYS A 4 27.11 -26.07 -15.63
N SER A 5 26.84 -25.08 -16.47
CA SER A 5 26.85 -23.67 -16.07
C SER A 5 25.65 -23.01 -16.72
N THR A 6 24.59 -22.90 -15.93
CA THR A 6 23.47 -22.00 -16.18
C THR A 6 24.01 -20.58 -16.15
N HIS A 7 24.19 -19.96 -17.31
CA HIS A 7 24.53 -18.55 -17.37
C HIS A 7 23.23 -17.74 -17.35
N GLU A 8 22.75 -17.50 -16.13
CA GLU A 8 21.91 -16.34 -15.81
C GLU A 8 22.68 -15.07 -16.20
N THR A 9 21.98 -14.15 -16.84
CA THR A 9 22.45 -12.81 -17.17
C THR A 9 22.57 -12.01 -15.87
N GLU A 10 23.71 -12.11 -15.21
CA GLU A 10 24.08 -11.18 -14.15
C GLU A 10 24.76 -9.97 -14.78
N GLU A 11 24.13 -8.81 -14.65
CA GLU A 11 24.73 -7.51 -14.92
C GLU A 11 25.88 -7.30 -13.94
N GLU A 12 27.09 -7.72 -14.29
CA GLU A 12 28.26 -7.47 -13.44
C GLU A 12 28.61 -5.98 -13.46
N MET A 13 28.12 -5.27 -12.44
CA MET A 13 28.61 -3.95 -12.04
C MET A 13 29.98 -4.11 -11.39
N ILE A 14 31.06 -3.98 -12.15
CA ILE A 14 32.40 -3.95 -11.55
C ILE A 14 32.66 -2.55 -10.99
N ALA A 15 32.48 -2.40 -9.69
CA ALA A 15 32.95 -1.22 -8.95
C ALA A 15 34.47 -1.31 -8.76
N VAL A 16 35.24 -0.58 -9.57
CA VAL A 16 36.70 -0.48 -9.39
C VAL A 16 37.03 0.67 -8.45
N TRP A 17 37.61 0.34 -7.29
CA TRP A 17 38.09 1.33 -6.34
C TRP A 17 39.53 1.74 -6.67
N ARG A 18 39.75 3.01 -7.01
CA ARG A 18 41.09 3.62 -7.05
C ARG A 18 41.25 4.61 -5.92
N VAL A 19 42.34 4.47 -5.16
CA VAL A 19 42.73 5.44 -4.12
C VAL A 19 43.29 6.69 -4.79
N ASN A 20 42.73 7.86 -4.47
CA ASN A 20 43.26 9.16 -4.88
C ASN A 20 44.24 9.68 -3.81
N PRO A 21 45.56 9.68 -4.05
CA PRO A 21 46.56 9.97 -3.02
C PRO A 21 46.72 11.47 -2.68
N GLN A 22 45.93 12.38 -3.27
CA GLN A 22 46.11 13.83 -3.12
C GLN A 22 44.92 14.57 -2.50
N ALA A 23 43.91 13.87 -1.95
CA ALA A 23 42.75 14.49 -1.31
C ALA A 23 42.97 14.70 0.21
N PRO A 24 42.68 15.90 0.77
CA PRO A 24 42.95 16.23 2.18
C PRO A 24 41.99 15.57 3.20
N PHE A 25 40.88 14.96 2.74
CA PHE A 25 40.02 14.03 3.50
C PHE A 25 39.38 13.02 2.52
N PRO A 26 39.12 11.76 2.91
CA PRO A 26 38.72 10.72 1.96
C PRO A 26 37.23 10.83 1.60
N SER A 27 36.91 11.62 0.58
CA SER A 27 35.60 11.55 -0.08
C SER A 27 35.69 10.66 -1.30
N LEU A 28 34.86 9.62 -1.35
CA LEU A 28 34.72 8.74 -2.50
C LEU A 28 33.95 9.47 -3.60
N LEU A 29 34.62 9.83 -4.68
CA LEU A 29 33.97 10.29 -5.89
C LEU A 29 33.68 9.07 -6.77
N LEU A 30 32.41 8.70 -6.88
CA LEU A 30 31.96 7.67 -7.80
C LEU A 30 31.88 8.26 -9.21
N SER A 31 32.82 7.89 -10.08
CA SER A 31 32.67 8.12 -11.52
C SER A 31 32.24 6.80 -12.16
N VAL A 32 30.98 6.74 -12.58
CA VAL A 32 30.44 5.63 -13.38
C VAL A 32 30.87 5.87 -14.83
N GLU A 33 31.88 5.13 -15.29
CA GLU A 33 32.21 5.08 -16.72
C GLU A 33 31.53 3.88 -17.36
N TYR A 34 30.60 4.17 -18.28
CA TYR A 34 29.87 3.15 -19.01
C TYR A 34 30.60 2.83 -20.32
N ARG A 35 31.32 1.71 -20.36
CA ARG A 35 32.00 1.27 -21.59
C ARG A 35 31.00 0.54 -22.48
N HIS A 36 30.45 1.26 -23.46
CA HIS A 36 29.71 0.63 -24.55
C HIS A 36 30.69 -0.15 -25.45
N SER A 37 30.91 -1.42 -25.13
CA SER A 37 31.56 -2.33 -26.08
C SER A 37 30.53 -2.74 -27.13
N GLY A 38 30.37 -1.89 -28.15
CA GLY A 38 29.60 -2.21 -29.34
C GLY A 38 30.20 -3.42 -30.04
N HIS A 39 29.55 -4.58 -29.88
CA HIS A 39 29.69 -5.69 -30.80
C HIS A 39 28.31 -5.94 -31.40
N GLU A 40 28.01 -5.24 -32.50
CA GLU A 40 26.90 -5.57 -33.38
C GLU A 40 27.09 -7.02 -33.86
N ARG A 41 26.37 -7.95 -33.24
CA ARG A 41 26.28 -9.31 -33.79
C ARG A 41 25.33 -9.24 -34.97
N SER A 42 25.89 -9.47 -36.16
CA SER A 42 25.17 -9.65 -37.41
C SER A 42 24.11 -10.77 -37.26
N PRO A 43 22.83 -10.55 -37.67
CA PRO A 43 21.76 -11.51 -37.41
C PRO A 43 21.80 -12.62 -38.46
N ARG A 44 22.46 -13.74 -38.12
CA ARG A 44 22.33 -14.98 -38.89
C ARG A 44 21.38 -15.94 -38.17
N GLY A 45 20.09 -15.81 -38.53
CA GLY A 45 18.96 -16.69 -38.23
C GLY A 45 18.05 -16.17 -37.12
N GLY A 46 16.80 -15.75 -37.32
CA GLY A 46 15.98 -15.58 -38.52
C GLY A 46 14.61 -15.06 -38.07
N ALA A 47 14.11 -13.96 -38.66
CA ALA A 47 12.94 -13.17 -38.27
C ALA A 47 11.62 -13.94 -37.95
N MET A 48 11.53 -15.23 -38.24
CA MET A 48 10.37 -16.09 -37.93
C MET A 48 10.31 -16.50 -36.45
N SER A 49 11.45 -16.75 -35.79
CA SER A 49 11.47 -17.02 -34.33
C SER A 49 11.03 -15.78 -33.54
N ASP A 50 11.50 -14.62 -33.98
CA ASP A 50 11.22 -13.34 -33.34
C ASP A 50 9.72 -13.03 -33.40
N SER A 51 9.05 -13.33 -34.51
CA SER A 51 7.59 -13.15 -34.65
C SER A 51 6.74 -14.05 -33.75
N LEU A 52 7.20 -15.27 -33.46
CA LEU A 52 6.51 -16.19 -32.55
C LEU A 52 6.74 -15.82 -31.08
N ASP A 53 7.94 -15.34 -30.76
CA ASP A 53 8.28 -14.83 -29.43
C ASP A 53 7.55 -13.52 -29.11
N GLU A 54 7.43 -12.61 -30.09
CA GLU A 54 6.60 -11.40 -29.99
C GLU A 54 5.13 -11.74 -29.76
N ARG A 55 4.59 -12.70 -30.52
CA ARG A 55 3.21 -13.18 -30.32
C ARG A 55 3.02 -13.80 -28.95
N ARG A 56 3.97 -14.60 -28.45
CA ARG A 56 3.92 -15.18 -27.10
C ARG A 56 3.91 -14.09 -26.03
N LYS A 57 4.80 -13.10 -26.12
CA LYS A 57 4.86 -11.96 -25.19
C LYS A 57 3.58 -11.13 -25.22
N ALA A 58 3.01 -10.88 -26.40
CA ALA A 58 1.75 -10.16 -26.52
C ALA A 58 0.60 -10.91 -25.82
N LEU A 59 0.49 -12.22 -26.06
CA LEU A 59 -0.52 -13.06 -25.40
C LEU A 59 -0.33 -13.13 -23.87
N GLU A 60 0.91 -13.22 -23.40
CA GLU A 60 1.24 -13.16 -21.97
C GLU A 60 0.83 -11.81 -21.36
N ASN A 61 1.16 -10.72 -22.03
CA ASN A 61 0.82 -9.37 -21.59
C ASN A 61 -0.69 -9.15 -21.53
N ASP A 62 -1.44 -9.57 -22.55
CA ASP A 62 -2.91 -9.49 -22.57
C ASP A 62 -3.53 -10.32 -21.42
N TYR A 63 -2.97 -11.50 -21.15
CA TYR A 63 -3.38 -12.34 -20.03
C TYR A 63 -3.14 -11.65 -18.67
N PHE A 64 -1.95 -11.08 -18.47
CA PHE A 64 -1.61 -10.37 -17.24
C PHE A 64 -2.48 -9.13 -17.04
N GLN A 65 -2.74 -8.36 -18.10
CA GLN A 65 -3.64 -7.20 -18.05
C GLN A 65 -5.05 -7.61 -17.64
N LYS A 66 -5.60 -8.68 -18.25
CA LYS A 66 -6.92 -9.19 -17.88
C LYS A 66 -6.97 -9.63 -16.40
N LYS A 67 -5.93 -10.32 -15.92
CA LYS A 67 -5.86 -10.76 -14.51
C LYS A 67 -5.76 -9.59 -13.54
N ASN A 68 -4.97 -8.58 -13.89
CA ASN A 68 -4.86 -7.37 -13.11
C ASN A 68 -6.19 -6.62 -13.05
N GLN A 69 -6.87 -6.47 -14.20
CA GLN A 69 -8.20 -5.86 -14.27
C GLN A 69 -9.22 -6.63 -13.40
N GLU A 70 -9.30 -7.96 -13.54
CA GLU A 70 -10.17 -8.79 -12.70
C GLU A 70 -9.86 -8.64 -11.19
N ALA A 71 -8.59 -8.47 -10.82
CA ALA A 71 -8.20 -8.24 -9.44
C ALA A 71 -8.62 -6.86 -8.94
N LEU A 72 -8.44 -5.82 -9.76
CA LEU A 72 -8.88 -4.45 -9.46
C LEU A 72 -10.41 -4.39 -9.28
N GLU A 73 -11.18 -5.03 -10.15
CA GLU A 73 -12.64 -5.11 -10.05
C GLU A 73 -13.09 -5.79 -8.74
N ARG A 74 -12.41 -6.86 -8.30
CA ARG A 74 -12.70 -7.52 -7.01
C ARG A 74 -12.40 -6.64 -5.80
N ILE A 75 -11.31 -5.88 -5.85
CA ILE A 75 -10.95 -4.95 -4.78
C ILE A 75 -12.00 -3.83 -4.70
N ALA A 76 -12.39 -3.26 -5.85
CA ALA A 76 -13.41 -2.22 -5.92
C ALA A 76 -14.76 -2.69 -5.37
N HIS A 77 -15.26 -3.87 -5.80
CA HIS A 77 -16.52 -4.41 -5.28
C HIS A 77 -16.48 -4.63 -3.76
N ARG A 78 -15.34 -5.10 -3.22
CA ARG A 78 -15.19 -5.24 -1.76
C ARG A 78 -15.19 -3.88 -1.05
N GLN A 79 -14.62 -2.84 -1.65
CA GLN A 79 -14.62 -1.49 -1.10
C GLN A 79 -16.01 -0.85 -1.12
N GLU A 80 -16.77 -0.99 -2.21
CA GLU A 80 -18.15 -0.48 -2.32
C GLU A 80 -19.08 -1.13 -1.28
N ASP A 81 -18.95 -2.43 -1.04
CA ASP A 81 -19.69 -3.13 0.02
C ASP A 81 -19.27 -2.68 1.43
N GLN A 82 -18.00 -2.30 1.61
CA GLN A 82 -17.47 -1.78 2.88
C GLN A 82 -17.88 -0.32 3.15
N GLU A 83 -18.09 0.49 2.11
CA GLU A 83 -18.47 1.91 2.24
C GLU A 83 -19.83 2.13 2.92
N LYS A 84 -20.68 1.11 3.00
CA LYS A 84 -22.00 1.20 3.65
C LYS A 84 -22.12 0.20 4.78
N ARG A 85 -21.38 0.45 5.87
CA ARG A 85 -21.56 -0.28 7.13
C ARG A 85 -23.01 -0.19 7.57
N LYS A 86 -23.60 -1.33 7.90
CA LYS A 86 -25.00 -1.44 8.33
C LYS A 86 -25.06 -1.67 9.82
N SER A 87 -26.07 -1.10 10.47
CA SER A 87 -26.37 -1.41 11.86
C SER A 87 -26.71 -2.91 11.98
N PRO A 88 -26.09 -3.67 12.89
CA PRO A 88 -26.48 -5.05 13.15
C PRO A 88 -27.81 -5.17 13.91
N ILE A 89 -28.36 -4.05 14.41
CA ILE A 89 -29.68 -4.02 15.05
C ILE A 89 -30.79 -3.75 14.04
N THR A 90 -30.65 -2.69 13.21
CA THR A 90 -31.73 -2.26 12.29
C THR A 90 -31.47 -2.61 10.82
N GLY A 91 -30.23 -2.92 10.44
CA GLY A 91 -29.82 -3.17 9.06
C GLY A 91 -29.65 -1.90 8.21
N GLU A 92 -29.95 -0.72 8.76
CA GLU A 92 -29.80 0.56 8.07
C GLU A 92 -28.34 0.99 7.96
N PRO A 93 -27.96 1.78 6.94
CA PRO A 93 -26.62 2.33 6.86
C PRO A 93 -26.32 3.20 8.09
N LEU A 94 -25.14 3.02 8.66
CA LEU A 94 -24.65 3.84 9.75
C LEU A 94 -24.19 5.20 9.22
N GLU A 95 -24.37 6.23 10.02
CA GLU A 95 -23.91 7.59 9.74
C GLU A 95 -22.68 7.89 10.61
N GLN A 96 -21.62 8.44 9.99
CA GLN A 96 -20.45 8.87 10.74
C GLN A 96 -20.73 10.17 11.50
N ILE A 97 -20.46 10.16 12.79
CA ILE A 97 -20.52 11.34 13.66
C ILE A 97 -19.17 11.56 14.35
N THR A 98 -18.85 12.80 14.69
CA THR A 98 -17.62 13.12 15.42
C THR A 98 -17.93 13.40 16.89
N ILE A 99 -17.28 12.65 17.77
CA ILE A 99 -17.40 12.77 19.22
C ILE A 99 -16.01 13.06 19.78
N MET A 100 -15.84 14.24 20.38
CA MET A 100 -14.57 14.65 21.01
C MET A 100 -13.35 14.50 20.09
N GLY A 101 -13.55 14.71 18.78
CA GLY A 101 -12.51 14.56 17.76
C GLY A 101 -12.34 13.15 17.19
N VAL A 102 -13.08 12.16 17.71
CA VAL A 102 -13.06 10.76 17.22
C VAL A 102 -14.28 10.54 16.32
N ILE A 103 -14.06 9.98 15.13
CA ILE A 103 -15.14 9.60 14.20
C ILE A 103 -15.68 8.25 14.64
N VAL A 104 -17.00 8.11 14.76
CA VAL A 104 -17.68 6.87 15.13
C VAL A 104 -18.95 6.69 14.31
N ASP A 105 -19.49 5.48 14.27
CA ASP A 105 -20.68 5.15 13.50
C ASP A 105 -21.94 5.17 14.39
N GLN A 106 -22.97 5.96 14.02
CA GLN A 106 -24.27 6.00 14.70
C GLN A 106 -25.39 5.47 13.82
N CYS A 107 -26.27 4.66 14.40
CA CYS A 107 -27.51 4.25 13.74
C CYS A 107 -28.58 5.36 13.88
N PRO A 108 -29.16 5.87 12.77
CA PRO A 108 -30.12 6.97 12.82
C PRO A 108 -31.42 6.58 13.55
N SER A 109 -31.86 5.32 13.45
CA SER A 109 -33.12 4.85 14.04
C SER A 109 -32.99 4.39 15.49
N SER A 110 -31.99 3.56 15.80
CA SER A 110 -31.82 3.04 17.18
C SER A 110 -31.03 3.98 18.09
N LYS A 111 -30.37 5.00 17.52
CA LYS A 111 -29.39 5.88 18.19
C LYS A 111 -28.19 5.13 18.81
N GLY A 112 -28.05 3.84 18.54
CA GLY A 112 -26.90 3.05 18.98
C GLY A 112 -25.62 3.50 18.29
N ILE A 113 -24.54 3.58 19.06
CA ILE A 113 -23.19 3.88 18.58
C ILE A 113 -22.39 2.60 18.44
N TRP A 114 -21.68 2.50 17.32
CA TRP A 114 -20.83 1.39 16.94
C TRP A 114 -19.40 1.91 16.86
N LEU A 115 -18.50 1.25 17.59
CA LEU A 115 -17.09 1.60 17.70
C LEU A 115 -16.26 0.51 17.05
N ASP A 116 -15.30 0.90 16.23
CA ASP A 116 -14.25 0.01 15.75
C ASP A 116 -13.18 -0.22 16.84
N ALA A 117 -12.31 -1.20 16.57
CA ALA A 117 -11.18 -1.48 17.43
C ALA A 117 -10.29 -0.23 17.61
N GLY A 118 -10.08 0.20 18.85
CA GLY A 118 -9.24 1.34 19.19
C GLY A 118 -9.96 2.69 19.31
N GLU A 119 -11.21 2.81 18.86
CA GLU A 119 -11.94 4.09 18.94
C GLU A 119 -12.37 4.43 20.37
N LEU A 120 -12.74 3.41 21.17
CA LEU A 120 -13.09 3.62 22.58
C LEU A 120 -11.91 4.18 23.37
N GLU A 121 -10.70 3.65 23.15
CA GLU A 121 -9.47 4.11 23.79
C GLU A 121 -9.14 5.56 23.43
N GLN A 122 -9.39 5.95 22.17
CA GLN A 122 -9.23 7.34 21.72
C GLN A 122 -10.20 8.27 22.43
N ILE A 123 -11.48 7.89 22.54
CA ILE A 123 -12.50 8.67 23.26
C ILE A 123 -12.07 8.82 24.73
N LEU A 124 -11.69 7.73 25.40
CA LEU A 124 -11.26 7.78 26.79
C LEU A 124 -10.01 8.66 27.00
N SER A 125 -9.09 8.68 26.05
CA SER A 125 -7.92 9.55 26.10
C SER A 125 -8.31 11.02 25.94
N ALA A 126 -9.17 11.34 24.97
CA ALA A 126 -9.69 12.68 24.76
C ALA A 126 -10.48 13.19 25.98
N VAL A 127 -11.21 12.31 26.68
CA VAL A 127 -11.92 12.70 27.91
C VAL A 127 -10.96 13.01 29.05
N LYS A 128 -9.94 12.18 29.28
CA LYS A 128 -8.94 12.42 30.35
C LYS A 128 -8.24 13.76 30.19
N GLU A 129 -7.93 14.15 28.96
CA GLU A 129 -7.33 15.44 28.63
C GLU A 129 -8.26 16.63 28.93
N GLN A 130 -9.58 16.44 28.89
CA GLN A 130 -10.56 17.50 29.17
C GLN A 130 -11.07 17.51 30.62
N GLU A 131 -10.97 16.39 31.34
CA GLU A 131 -11.33 16.30 32.76
C GLU A 131 -10.36 17.09 33.65
N SER A 132 -9.06 17.15 33.30
CA SER A 132 -8.06 17.97 34.00
C SER A 132 -8.42 19.46 34.04
N GLU A 133 -9.16 19.93 33.03
CA GLU A 133 -9.50 21.34 32.85
C GLU A 133 -10.88 21.73 33.42
N SER A 134 -11.81 20.79 33.58
CA SER A 134 -13.23 21.12 33.85
C SER A 134 -13.86 20.46 35.08
N GLY A 135 -13.22 19.48 35.73
CA GLY A 135 -13.72 18.92 37.00
C GLY A 135 -15.13 18.31 36.95
N LYS A 136 -15.62 17.98 35.75
CA LYS A 136 -16.92 17.31 35.50
C LYS A 136 -16.66 15.86 35.12
N ASN A 137 -17.58 14.97 35.47
CA ASN A 137 -17.57 13.58 35.00
C ASN A 137 -18.04 13.54 33.54
N LEU A 138 -17.17 13.94 32.62
CA LEU A 138 -17.47 14.07 31.20
C LEU A 138 -17.90 12.73 30.60
N ILE A 139 -17.31 11.62 31.07
CA ILE A 139 -17.71 10.26 30.67
C ILE A 139 -19.18 9.99 31.05
N ALA A 140 -19.59 10.37 32.26
CA ALA A 140 -20.96 10.12 32.74
C ALA A 140 -21.99 10.96 31.97
N ASP A 141 -21.70 12.24 31.75
CA ASP A 141 -22.56 13.14 30.97
C ASP A 141 -22.66 12.70 29.50
N PHE A 142 -21.56 12.18 28.95
CA PHE A 142 -21.51 11.62 27.61
C PHE A 142 -22.45 10.41 27.46
N PHE A 143 -22.30 9.38 28.30
CA PHE A 143 -23.19 8.21 28.23
C PHE A 143 -24.65 8.55 28.57
N ALA A 144 -24.90 9.54 29.43
CA ALA A 144 -26.24 10.03 29.70
C ALA A 144 -26.87 10.70 28.46
N THR A 145 -26.09 11.48 27.71
CA THR A 145 -26.54 12.14 26.47
C THR A 145 -26.86 11.13 25.38
N LEU A 146 -26.08 10.04 25.29
CA LEU A 146 -26.31 8.98 24.29
C LEU A 146 -27.50 8.08 24.61
N SER A 147 -27.82 7.91 25.89
CA SER A 147 -28.84 6.95 26.33
C SER A 147 -30.27 7.47 26.21
N GLY A 148 -30.49 8.69 25.69
CA GLY A 148 -31.81 9.24 25.36
C GLY A 148 -32.79 9.23 26.53
N LYS A 149 -32.84 10.34 27.28
CA LYS A 149 -34.07 10.75 27.96
C LYS A 149 -34.79 11.77 27.10
#